data_AF-A0A5A9GLT3-F1
#
_entry.id   AF-A0A5A9GLT3-F1
#
_cell.length_a   1.000
_cell.length_b   1.000
_cell.length_c   1.000
_cell.angle_alpha   90.00
_cell.angle_beta   90.00
_cell.angle_gamma   90.00
#
_symmetry.space_group_name_H-M   'P 1'
#
loop_
_entity.id
_entity.type
_entity.pdbx_description
1 polymer ?
#
loop_
_entity_poly.entity_id
_entity_poly.type
_entity_poly.pdbx_seq_one_letter_code
_entity_poly.pdbx_strand_id
1 'polypeptide(L)'
;MSGKLSKKASGTDTGNPCIGLCRFGGGGACLGCHRSKAEVKGWKRLSDTAKAAINERIRQGVEAGSVEGKAPRKRLRKLDRKICKLESKLALLRAERERVADSGGQTPESSR
;
A
#
# COMPACT_ATOMS: atom_id res chain seq x y z
N MET A 1 -18.81 18.31 -43.74
CA MET A 1 -18.48 16.99 -43.16
C MET A 1 -18.55 17.12 -41.65
N SER A 2 -19.70 16.75 -41.08
CA SER A 2 -20.06 17.05 -39.70
C SER A 2 -19.13 16.35 -38.70
N GLY A 3 -18.55 17.15 -37.82
CA GLY A 3 -17.60 16.74 -36.81
C GLY A 3 -18.18 15.76 -35.79
N LYS A 4 -17.33 14.89 -35.28
CA LYS A 4 -17.63 14.07 -34.09
C LYS A 4 -16.93 14.72 -32.90
N LEU A 5 -17.68 15.60 -32.23
CA LEU A 5 -17.33 16.17 -30.93
C LEU A 5 -17.06 15.04 -29.94
N SER A 6 -15.81 14.92 -29.51
CA SER A 6 -15.39 14.09 -28.39
C SER A 6 -15.93 14.75 -27.11
N LYS A 7 -17.13 14.35 -26.70
CA LYS A 7 -17.81 14.91 -25.52
C LYS A 7 -17.14 14.35 -24.27
N LYS A 8 -16.26 15.15 -23.64
CA LYS A 8 -15.80 14.93 -22.26
C LYS A 8 -17.03 14.96 -21.34
N ALA A 9 -17.36 13.83 -20.72
CA ALA A 9 -18.32 13.76 -19.64
C ALA A 9 -17.58 13.72 -18.31
N SER A 10 -17.77 14.79 -17.53
CA SER A 10 -17.39 14.91 -16.13
C SER A 10 -18.20 13.94 -15.25
N GLY A 11 -17.52 13.21 -14.37
CA GLY A 11 -18.10 12.72 -13.12
C GLY A 11 -18.15 11.20 -12.91
N THR A 12 -17.76 10.37 -13.89
CA THR A 12 -17.67 8.93 -13.65
C THR A 12 -16.32 8.41 -14.13
N ASP A 13 -15.49 7.93 -13.20
CA ASP A 13 -14.22 7.32 -13.53
C ASP A 13 -14.47 5.99 -14.26
N THR A 14 -14.44 6.05 -15.60
CA THR A 14 -14.55 4.89 -16.50
C THR A 14 -13.19 4.49 -17.08
N GLY A 15 -12.11 5.10 -16.59
CA GLY A 15 -10.74 4.79 -16.97
C GLY A 15 -10.39 3.35 -16.63
N ASN A 16 -9.50 2.74 -17.42
CA ASN A 16 -8.99 1.41 -17.10
C ASN A 16 -8.04 1.51 -15.89
N PRO A 17 -8.35 0.92 -14.72
CA PRO A 17 -7.53 1.04 -13.50
C PRO A 17 -6.29 0.14 -13.53
N CYS A 18 -5.79 -0.22 -14.72
CA CYS A 18 -4.73 -1.20 -14.88
C CYS A 18 -3.35 -0.54 -14.75
N ILE A 19 -2.55 -1.01 -13.80
CA ILE A 19 -1.16 -0.56 -13.59
C ILE A 19 -0.12 -1.39 -14.38
N GLY A 20 -0.56 -2.22 -15.33
CA GLY A 20 0.32 -3.07 -16.14
C GLY A 20 0.87 -4.32 -15.43
N LEU A 21 0.61 -4.50 -14.14
CA LEU A 21 1.00 -5.68 -13.36
C LEU A 21 -0.20 -6.61 -13.17
N CYS A 22 -0.29 -7.65 -13.99
CA CYS A 22 -1.35 -8.66 -13.89
C CYS A 22 -0.88 -9.88 -13.09
N ARG A 23 -1.29 -9.96 -11.82
CA ARG A 23 -1.00 -11.11 -10.94
C ARG A 23 -2.21 -11.39 -10.08
N PHE A 24 -2.68 -12.63 -10.00
CA PHE A 24 -3.86 -12.99 -9.19
C PHE A 24 -3.43 -13.66 -7.89
N GLY A 25 -4.00 -13.22 -6.76
CA GLY A 25 -3.83 -13.88 -5.47
C GLY A 25 -4.85 -14.98 -5.23
N GLY A 26 -4.81 -15.62 -4.06
CA GLY A 26 -5.75 -16.69 -3.69
C GLY A 26 -7.23 -16.27 -3.67
N GLY A 27 -7.52 -14.97 -3.56
CA GLY A 27 -8.88 -14.41 -3.60
C GLY A 27 -9.43 -14.13 -5.00
N GLY A 28 -8.77 -14.56 -6.09
CA GLY A 28 -9.29 -14.42 -7.46
C GLY A 28 -9.30 -12.99 -8.04
N ALA A 29 -8.86 -11.99 -7.27
CA ALA A 29 -8.63 -10.62 -7.71
C ALA A 29 -7.16 -10.38 -8.11
N CYS A 30 -6.97 -9.45 -9.04
CA CYS A 30 -5.65 -8.99 -9.49
C CYS A 30 -5.00 -8.15 -8.39
N LEU A 31 -3.75 -8.45 -8.01
CA LEU A 31 -2.97 -7.73 -7.01
C LEU A 31 -2.60 -6.31 -7.42
N GLY A 32 -2.66 -5.99 -8.72
CA GLY A 32 -2.35 -4.66 -9.23
C GLY A 32 -3.57 -3.75 -9.37
N CYS A 33 -4.62 -4.23 -10.04
CA CYS A 33 -5.82 -3.42 -10.31
C CYS A 33 -7.06 -3.86 -9.53
N HIS A 34 -6.94 -4.85 -8.64
CA HIS A 34 -8.02 -5.39 -7.79
C HIS A 34 -9.28 -5.89 -8.52
N ARG A 35 -9.25 -5.95 -9.86
CA ARG A 35 -10.28 -6.58 -10.70
C ARG A 35 -10.16 -8.10 -10.70
N SER A 36 -11.30 -8.77 -10.80
CA SER A 36 -11.37 -10.21 -11.05
C SER A 36 -10.96 -10.54 -12.49
N LYS A 37 -10.60 -11.80 -12.73
CA LYS A 37 -10.22 -12.29 -14.07
C LYS A 37 -11.33 -12.09 -15.11
N ALA A 38 -12.60 -12.21 -14.70
CA ALA A 38 -13.75 -12.00 -15.56
C ALA A 38 -13.88 -10.53 -16.00
N GLU A 39 -13.70 -9.59 -15.07
CA GLU A 39 -13.75 -8.14 -15.34
C GLU A 39 -12.59 -7.68 -16.24
N VAL A 40 -11.38 -8.23 -16.03
CA VAL A 40 -10.22 -7.93 -16.89
C VAL A 40 -10.47 -8.39 -18.33
N LYS A 41 -10.98 -9.62 -18.53
CA LYS A 41 -11.28 -10.17 -19.87
C LYS A 41 -12.45 -9.44 -20.54
N GLY A 42 -13.43 -8.99 -19.74
CA GLY A 42 -14.66 -8.35 -20.20
C GLY A 42 -14.59 -6.84 -20.37
N TRP A 43 -13.52 -6.16 -19.93
CA TRP A 43 -13.49 -4.69 -19.76
C TRP A 43 -13.97 -3.88 -20.97
N LYS A 44 -13.56 -4.26 -22.19
CA LYS A 44 -13.94 -3.57 -23.43
C LYS A 44 -15.44 -3.71 -23.76
N ARG A 45 -16.11 -4.73 -23.23
CA ARG A 45 -17.52 -5.05 -23.47
C ARG A 45 -18.44 -4.51 -22.36
N LEU A 46 -17.87 -3.94 -21.30
CA LEU A 46 -18.65 -3.36 -20.20
C LEU A 46 -19.21 -2.00 -20.58
N SER A 47 -20.43 -1.72 -20.12
CA SER A 47 -21.01 -0.38 -20.16
C SER A 47 -20.21 0.57 -19.26
N ASP A 48 -20.31 1.85 -19.54
CA ASP A 48 -19.64 2.88 -18.74
C ASP A 48 -20.15 2.91 -17.29
N THR A 49 -21.43 2.58 -17.08
CA THR A 49 -22.01 2.37 -15.74
C THR A 49 -21.39 1.19 -15.00
N ALA A 50 -21.11 0.08 -15.69
CA ALA A 50 -20.46 -1.08 -15.09
C ALA A 50 -18.97 -0.80 -14.79
N LYS A 51 -18.26 -0.10 -15.68
CA LYS A 51 -16.87 0.32 -15.43
C LYS A 51 -16.77 1.23 -14.21
N ALA A 52 -17.68 2.19 -14.10
CA ALA A 52 -17.78 3.08 -12.96
C ALA A 52 -18.00 2.35 -11.64
N ALA A 53 -18.96 1.41 -11.61
CA ALA A 53 -19.24 0.60 -10.42
C ALA A 53 -18.03 -0.26 -10.01
N ILE A 54 -17.30 -0.82 -10.99
CA ILE A 54 -16.08 -1.59 -10.74
C ILE A 54 -14.98 -0.68 -10.16
N ASN A 55 -14.77 0.50 -10.73
CA ASN A 55 -13.78 1.46 -10.25
C ASN A 55 -14.10 1.97 -8.85
N GLU A 56 -15.38 2.19 -8.54
CA GLU A 56 -15.84 2.53 -7.20
C GLU A 56 -15.59 1.40 -6.20
N ARG A 57 -15.94 0.16 -6.57
CA ARG A 57 -15.65 -1.03 -5.75
C ARG A 57 -14.15 -1.21 -5.50
N ILE A 58 -13.31 -0.96 -6.49
CA ILE A 58 -11.85 -1.00 -6.33
C ILE A 58 -11.40 0.08 -5.35
N ARG A 59 -11.87 1.32 -5.49
CA ARG A 59 -11.55 2.42 -4.56
C ARG A 59 -11.92 2.07 -3.12
N GLN A 60 -13.09 1.46 -2.89
CA GLN A 60 -13.55 1.04 -1.56
C GLN A 60 -12.82 -0.21 -1.04
N GLY A 61 -12.48 -1.15 -1.93
CA GLY A 61 -11.84 -2.42 -1.58
C GLY A 61 -10.34 -2.33 -1.28
N VAL A 62 -9.65 -1.32 -1.80
CA VAL A 62 -8.25 -1.02 -1.44
C VAL A 62 -8.15 -0.58 0.02
N GLU A 63 -9.14 0.15 0.53
CA GLU A 63 -9.23 0.55 1.95
C GLU A 63 -9.56 -0.63 2.86
N ALA A 64 -10.39 -1.57 2.38
CA ALA A 64 -10.86 -2.73 3.13
C ALA A 64 -10.06 -3.99 2.82
N GLY A 65 -8.71 -3.91 2.79
CA GLY A 65 -7.80 -5.02 2.56
C GLY A 65 -8.06 -6.22 3.50
N SER A 66 -9.00 -7.09 3.12
CA SER A 66 -9.31 -8.35 3.77
C SER A 66 -8.17 -9.32 3.50
N VAL A 67 -7.21 -9.34 4.42
CA VAL A 67 -6.16 -10.36 4.49
C VAL A 67 -6.72 -11.59 5.19
N GLU A 68 -7.71 -12.25 4.60
CA GLU A 68 -8.12 -13.58 5.05
C GLU A 68 -7.21 -14.65 4.43
N GLY A 69 -5.96 -14.65 4.90
CA GLY A 69 -5.03 -15.76 4.74
C GLY A 69 -4.84 -16.44 6.10
N LYS A 70 -5.48 -17.60 6.31
CA LYS A 70 -5.31 -18.39 7.53
C LYS A 70 -3.88 -18.99 7.56
N ALA A 71 -2.96 -18.25 8.22
CA ALA A 71 -1.59 -18.57 8.68
C ALA A 71 -0.40 -18.28 7.73
N PRO A 72 0.66 -17.63 8.28
CA PRO A 72 1.63 -18.32 9.14
C PRO A 72 1.82 -17.61 10.50
N ARG A 73 0.79 -17.68 11.37
CA ARG A 73 0.75 -17.00 12.69
C ARG A 73 1.97 -17.27 13.57
N LYS A 74 2.57 -18.47 13.49
CA LYS A 74 3.80 -18.82 14.24
C LYS A 74 5.05 -18.10 13.70
N ARG A 75 5.20 -17.97 12.38
CA ARG A 75 6.34 -17.27 11.77
C ARG A 75 6.25 -15.77 12.02
N LEU A 76 5.04 -15.20 11.91
CA LEU A 76 4.77 -13.81 12.25
C LEU A 76 5.17 -13.49 13.70
N ARG A 77 4.68 -14.26 14.68
CA ARG A 77 5.09 -14.08 16.09
C ARG A 77 6.60 -14.14 16.33
N LYS A 78 7.31 -15.01 15.60
CA LYS A 78 8.78 -15.07 15.68
C LYS A 78 9.43 -13.82 15.10
N LEU A 79 8.89 -13.28 14.00
CA LEU A 79 9.35 -12.03 13.42
C LEU A 79 9.06 -10.86 14.37
N ASP A 80 7.86 -10.77 14.94
CA ASP A 80 7.47 -9.73 15.90
C ASP A 80 8.43 -9.71 17.10
N ARG A 81 8.74 -10.89 17.66
CA ARG A 81 9.70 -11.00 18.77
C ARG A 81 11.10 -10.51 18.39
N LYS A 82 11.54 -10.75 17.15
CA LYS A 82 12.82 -10.26 16.66
C LYS A 82 12.80 -8.75 16.48
N ILE A 83 11.71 -8.21 15.95
CA ILE A 83 11.51 -6.76 15.79
C ILE A 83 11.63 -6.07 17.14
N CYS A 84 10.89 -6.51 18.16
CA CYS A 84 11.00 -5.94 19.50
C CYS A 84 12.43 -5.99 20.06
N LYS A 85 13.16 -7.10 19.87
CA LYS A 85 14.55 -7.22 20.32
C LYS A 85 15.48 -6.22 19.63
N LEU A 86 15.29 -6.01 18.33
CA LEU A 86 16.08 -5.06 17.54
C LEU A 86 15.76 -3.62 17.92
N GLU A 87 14.48 -3.30 18.15
CA GLU A 87 14.06 -1.97 18.62
C GLU A 87 14.66 -1.64 19.98
N SER A 88 14.66 -2.57 20.94
CA SER A 88 15.33 -2.36 22.22
C SER A 88 16.84 -2.14 22.05
N LYS A 89 17.50 -2.91 21.20
CA LYS A 89 18.93 -2.73 20.92
C LYS A 89 19.21 -1.37 20.27
N LEU A 90 18.36 -0.95 19.34
CA LEU A 90 18.45 0.35 18.69
C LEU A 90 18.27 1.49 19.69
N ALA A 91 17.34 1.36 20.64
CA ALA A 91 17.16 2.33 21.71
C ALA A 91 18.41 2.46 22.59
N LEU A 92 19.03 1.33 22.97
CA LEU A 92 20.28 1.33 23.73
C LEU A 92 21.42 2.02 22.98
N LEU A 93 21.60 1.69 21.69
CA LEU A 93 22.64 2.31 20.86
C LEU A 93 22.40 3.81 20.66
N ARG A 94 21.13 4.24 20.56
CA ARG A 94 20.79 5.67 20.50
C ARG A 94 21.14 6.39 21.80
N ALA A 95 20.83 5.81 22.96
CA ALA A 95 21.19 6.36 24.25
C ALA A 95 22.72 6.36 24.49
N GLU A 96 23.43 5.37 23.98
CA GLU A 96 24.90 5.36 23.98
C GLU A 96 25.46 6.48 23.10
N ARG A 97 24.93 6.67 21.90
CA ARG A 97 25.31 7.78 21.01
C ARG A 97 25.09 9.14 21.68
N GLU A 98 23.95 9.32 22.36
CA GLU A 98 23.65 10.55 23.10
C GLU A 98 24.67 10.79 24.22
N ARG A 99 24.94 9.79 25.05
CA ARG A 99 25.99 9.88 26.08
C ARG A 99 27.37 10.22 25.51
N VAL A 100 27.74 9.62 24.38
CA VAL A 100 29.00 9.93 23.70
C VAL A 100 28.99 11.37 23.17
N ALA A 101 27.90 11.83 22.57
CA ALA A 101 27.76 13.20 22.11
C ALA A 101 27.85 14.22 23.27
N ASP A 102 27.19 13.94 24.39
CA ASP A 102 27.22 14.79 25.59
C ASP A 102 28.61 14.81 26.23
N SER A 103 29.30 13.66 26.26
CA SER A 103 30.70 13.58 26.75
C SER A 103 31.69 14.37 25.89
N GLY A 104 31.35 14.62 24.61
CA GLY A 104 32.11 15.51 23.73
C GLY A 104 31.81 17.00 23.93
N GLY A 105 30.76 17.35 24.68
CA GLY A 105 30.33 18.73 24.94
C GLY A 105 30.70 19.27 26.33
N GLN A 106 31.23 18.44 27.23
CA GLN A 106 31.60 18.87 28.57
C GLN A 106 33.04 19.39 28.62
N THR A 107 33.29 20.55 27.99
CA THR A 107 34.44 21.39 28.38
C THR A 107 34.15 21.96 29.77
N PRO A 108 34.96 21.70 30.81
CA PRO A 108 34.81 22.41 32.07
C PRO A 108 35.16 23.87 31.80
N GLU A 109 34.17 24.75 31.86
CA GLU A 109 34.39 26.19 32.03
C GLU A 109 35.02 26.36 33.41
N SER A 110 36.35 26.19 33.45
CA SER A 110 37.18 26.41 34.62
C SER A 110 37.07 27.88 34.97
N SER A 111 36.43 28.18 36.09
CA SER A 111 36.54 29.46 36.78
C SER A 111 37.98 29.97 36.76
N ARG A 112 38.20 31.16 36.19
CA ARG A 112 39.13 32.19 36.64
C ARG A 112 38.99 33.45 35.82
#